data_AF-A0AAX0K6A0-F1
#
_entry.id   AF-A0AAX0K6A0-F1
#
_cell.length_a   1.000
_cell.length_b   1.000
_cell.length_c   1.000
_cell.angle_alpha   90.00
_cell.angle_beta   90.00
_cell.angle_gamma   90.00
#
_symmetry.space_group_name_H-M   'P 1'
#
loop_
_entity.id
_entity.type
_entity.pdbx_description
1 polymer ?
#
loop_
_entity_poly.entity_id
_entity_poly.type
_entity_poly.pdbx_seq_one_letter_code
_entity_poly.pdbx_strand_id
1 'polypeptide(L)'
;MDRCRAGETWPPDLAEFVALIPESGANPFGLTVGAVMEEYRRWRNESWRYDGSDKYPWSQPVLYHICLEMRSKGIERQMTEGELKRLAERQLTKWAKHVSNGLSVPP
;
A
#
# COMPACT_ATOMS: atom_id res chain seq x y z
N MET A 1 -9.15 46.17 0.99
CA MET A 1 -9.93 45.01 1.48
C MET A 1 -10.46 44.27 0.27
N ASP A 2 -9.85 43.11 -0.02
CA ASP A 2 -10.45 41.86 -0.50
C ASP A 2 -11.85 41.87 -1.14
N ARG A 3 -11.97 41.41 -2.41
CA ARG A 3 -12.54 40.08 -2.75
C ARG A 3 -12.63 39.80 -4.27
N CYS A 4 -11.94 38.71 -4.66
CA CYS A 4 -12.26 37.60 -5.58
C CYS A 4 -13.13 37.83 -6.84
N ARG A 5 -12.67 37.51 -8.06
CA ARG A 5 -12.35 36.20 -8.71
C ARG A 5 -13.52 35.73 -9.60
N ALA A 6 -13.40 35.92 -10.91
CA ALA A 6 -14.20 35.22 -11.90
C ALA A 6 -13.37 35.09 -13.19
N GLY A 7 -12.59 34.03 -13.28
CA GLY A 7 -11.81 33.66 -14.45
C GLY A 7 -11.93 32.15 -14.64
N GLU A 8 -12.80 31.78 -15.58
CA GLU A 8 -12.70 30.57 -16.41
C GLU A 8 -12.89 29.23 -15.68
N THR A 9 -14.15 28.77 -15.69
CA THR A 9 -14.53 27.37 -15.49
C THR A 9 -14.36 26.63 -16.81
N TRP A 10 -13.34 25.76 -16.87
CA TRP A 10 -13.33 24.56 -17.71
C TRP A 10 -12.87 23.40 -16.82
N PRO A 11 -13.48 22.21 -16.93
CA PRO A 11 -12.92 21.04 -16.26
C PRO A 11 -11.50 20.79 -16.77
N PRO A 12 -10.57 20.32 -15.92
CA PRO A 12 -9.23 19.96 -16.38
C PRO A 12 -9.33 19.02 -17.58
N ASP A 13 -8.48 19.24 -18.59
CA ASP A 13 -8.37 18.33 -19.72
C ASP A 13 -8.04 16.92 -19.20
N LEU A 14 -8.48 15.90 -19.95
CA LEU A 14 -8.28 14.49 -19.61
C LEU A 14 -6.78 14.19 -19.38
N ALA A 15 -5.86 14.90 -20.05
CA ALA A 15 -4.42 14.75 -19.82
C ALA A 15 -3.94 15.34 -18.48
N GLU A 16 -4.55 16.42 -17.98
CA GLU A 16 -4.25 16.95 -16.63
C GLU A 16 -4.83 16.05 -15.53
N PHE A 17 -5.98 15.43 -15.76
CA PHE A 17 -6.53 14.43 -14.85
C PHE A 17 -5.67 13.16 -14.82
N VAL A 18 -5.19 12.69 -15.98
CA VAL A 18 -4.25 11.56 -16.08
C VAL A 18 -2.88 11.90 -15.48
N ALA A 19 -2.40 13.15 -15.60
CA ALA A 19 -1.15 13.61 -14.99
C ALA A 19 -1.24 13.76 -13.46
N LEU A 20 -2.45 13.84 -12.91
CA LEU A 20 -2.76 13.82 -11.47
C LEU A 20 -3.13 12.43 -10.93
N ILE A 21 -3.17 11.41 -11.79
CA ILE A 21 -3.11 10.03 -11.33
C ILE A 21 -1.63 9.82 -10.97
N PRO A 22 -1.23 9.78 -9.69
CA PRO A 22 0.10 9.23 -9.38
C PRO A 22 0.11 7.87 -10.06
N GLU A 23 1.05 7.63 -10.98
CA GLU A 23 1.19 6.40 -11.75
C GLU A 23 0.98 5.21 -10.81
N SER A 24 -0.27 4.75 -10.72
CA SER A 24 -0.74 4.05 -9.53
C SER A 24 -0.37 2.61 -9.73
N GLY A 25 0.46 2.10 -8.80
CA GLY A 25 0.93 0.73 -8.65
C GLY A 25 0.43 -0.23 -9.73
N ALA A 26 1.31 -0.62 -10.65
CA ALA A 26 1.08 -1.55 -11.76
C ALA A 26 0.71 -3.00 -11.34
N ASN A 27 0.00 -3.15 -10.23
CA ASN A 27 -0.47 -4.40 -9.66
C ASN A 27 -1.98 -4.29 -9.34
N PRO A 28 -2.71 -5.41 -9.29
CA PRO A 28 -4.17 -5.43 -9.11
C PRO A 28 -4.66 -4.83 -7.78
N PHE A 29 -3.77 -4.50 -6.84
CA PHE A 29 -4.11 -3.89 -5.56
C PHE A 29 -4.01 -2.35 -5.57
N GLY A 30 -3.45 -1.75 -6.63
CA GLY A 30 -3.18 -0.31 -6.67
C GLY A 30 -2.21 0.17 -5.58
N LEU A 31 -1.40 -0.75 -5.02
CA LEU A 31 -0.49 -0.45 -3.91
C LEU A 31 0.90 -0.12 -4.44
N THR A 32 1.58 0.84 -3.80
CA THR A 32 3.02 1.06 -3.98
C THR A 32 3.81 0.39 -2.86
N VAL A 33 5.11 0.17 -3.07
CA VAL A 33 6.00 -0.31 -1.98
C VAL A 33 6.00 0.66 -0.80
N GLY A 34 5.90 1.98 -1.08
CA GLY A 34 5.76 3.01 -0.05
C GLY A 34 4.52 2.79 0.83
N ALA A 35 3.35 2.61 0.20
CA ALA A 35 2.10 2.35 0.92
C ALA A 35 2.17 1.09 1.79
N VAL A 36 2.83 0.02 1.31
CA VAL A 36 3.07 -1.20 2.11
C VAL A 36 3.95 -0.92 3.32
N MET A 37 5.04 -0.15 3.15
CA MET A 37 5.93 0.21 4.26
C MET A 37 5.26 1.12 5.29
N GLU A 38 4.40 2.04 4.84
CA GLU A 38 3.60 2.90 5.71
C GLU A 38 2.59 2.09 6.53
N GLU A 39 1.83 1.20 5.89
CA GLU A 39 0.89 0.31 6.60
C GLU A 39 1.63 -0.60 7.58
N TYR A 40 2.78 -1.17 7.18
CA TYR A 40 3.62 -1.96 8.06
C TYR A 40 4.07 -1.18 9.30
N ARG A 41 4.51 0.07 9.13
CA ARG A 41 4.89 0.96 10.24
C ARG A 41 3.69 1.27 11.14
N ARG A 42 2.54 1.58 10.55
CA ARG A 42 1.30 1.86 11.28
C ARG A 42 0.88 0.65 12.12
N TRP A 43 0.80 -0.52 11.50
CA TRP A 43 0.48 -1.78 12.18
C TRP A 43 1.47 -2.07 13.31
N ARG A 44 2.78 -1.91 13.10
CA ARG A 44 3.78 -2.09 14.17
C ARG A 44 3.56 -1.17 15.38
N ASN A 45 3.06 0.04 15.16
CA ASN A 45 2.85 1.04 16.20
C ASN A 45 1.46 0.96 16.86
N GLU A 46 0.47 0.39 16.19
CA GLU A 46 -0.93 0.40 16.63
C GLU A 46 -1.49 -1.00 16.92
N SER A 47 -0.85 -2.07 16.45
CA SER A 47 -1.35 -3.46 16.58
C SER A 47 -1.56 -3.91 18.02
N TRP A 48 -0.81 -3.36 18.97
CA TRP A 48 -0.97 -3.66 20.40
C TRP A 48 -2.33 -3.22 20.96
N ARG A 49 -3.06 -2.36 20.26
CA ARG A 49 -4.42 -1.92 20.64
C ARG A 49 -5.51 -2.94 20.27
N TYR A 50 -5.15 -3.98 19.52
CA TYR A 50 -6.07 -5.00 19.03
C TYR A 50 -5.66 -6.36 19.60
N ASP A 51 -6.63 -7.25 19.81
CA ASP A 51 -6.39 -8.58 20.38
C ASP A 51 -5.53 -9.50 19.50
N GLY A 52 -5.31 -9.11 18.25
CA GLY A 52 -4.52 -9.86 17.30
C GLY A 52 -4.31 -9.09 16.00
N SER A 53 -3.38 -9.57 15.18
CA SER A 53 -3.16 -8.97 13.86
C SER A 53 -4.31 -9.26 12.90
N ASP A 54 -5.10 -10.29 13.14
CA ASP A 54 -6.35 -10.58 12.43
C ASP A 54 -7.50 -9.62 12.81
N LYS A 55 -7.41 -8.98 13.99
CA LYS A 55 -8.38 -7.96 14.45
C LYS A 55 -7.98 -6.53 14.08
N TYR A 56 -6.77 -6.35 13.56
CA TYR A 56 -6.30 -5.05 13.08
C TYR A 56 -7.07 -4.66 11.80
N PRO A 57 -7.52 -3.39 11.66
CA PRO A 57 -8.28 -2.92 10.52
C PRO A 57 -7.37 -2.66 9.32
N TRP A 58 -6.94 -3.72 8.65
CA TRP A 58 -6.15 -3.63 7.42
C TRP A 58 -6.90 -2.89 6.33
N SER A 59 -6.22 -1.98 5.62
CA SER A 59 -6.81 -1.28 4.48
C SER A 59 -7.14 -2.22 3.31
N GLN A 60 -6.37 -3.31 3.14
CA GLN A 60 -6.65 -4.38 2.19
C GLN A 60 -6.24 -5.75 2.76
N PRO A 61 -6.95 -6.85 2.45
CA PRO A 61 -6.61 -8.19 2.94
C PRO A 61 -5.17 -8.62 2.59
N VAL A 62 -4.64 -8.19 1.44
CA VAL A 62 -3.28 -8.54 1.02
C VAL A 62 -2.21 -7.97 1.96
N LEU A 63 -2.48 -6.83 2.60
CA LEU A 63 -1.53 -6.16 3.49
C LEU A 63 -1.34 -6.93 4.79
N TYR A 64 -2.37 -7.63 5.28
CA TYR A 64 -2.22 -8.57 6.40
C TYR A 64 -1.13 -9.60 6.09
N HIS A 65 -1.28 -10.33 4.99
CA HIS A 65 -0.34 -11.38 4.61
C HIS A 65 1.07 -10.84 4.36
N ILE A 66 1.20 -9.71 3.68
CA ILE A 66 2.49 -9.09 3.38
C ILE A 66 3.18 -8.61 4.66
N CYS A 67 2.48 -7.89 5.54
CA CYS A 67 3.07 -7.31 6.75
C CYS A 67 3.49 -8.38 7.76
N LEU A 68 2.72 -9.46 7.90
CA LEU A 68 3.08 -10.60 8.76
C LEU A 68 4.36 -11.30 8.27
N GLU A 69 4.46 -11.53 6.95
CA GLU A 69 5.66 -12.08 6.33
C GLU A 69 6.87 -11.17 6.50
N MET A 70 6.69 -9.86 6.33
CA MET A 70 7.74 -8.86 6.53
C MET A 70 8.24 -8.85 7.98
N ARG A 71 7.35 -8.93 8.96
CA ARG A 71 7.75 -9.01 10.39
C ARG A 71 8.56 -10.28 10.65
N SER A 72 8.06 -11.42 10.19
CA SER A 72 8.69 -12.72 10.45
C SER A 72 10.10 -12.79 9.86
N LYS A 73 10.24 -12.48 8.56
CA LYS A 73 11.54 -12.48 7.87
C LYS A 73 12.45 -11.33 8.32
N GLY A 74 11.88 -10.18 8.65
CA GLY A 74 12.62 -9.03 9.14
C GLY A 74 13.31 -9.32 10.48
N ILE A 75 12.61 -10.02 11.39
CA ILE A 75 13.18 -10.45 12.67
C ILE A 75 14.18 -11.59 12.46
N GLU A 76 13.80 -12.63 11.70
CA GLU A 76 14.66 -13.81 11.44
C GLU A 76 16.03 -13.41 10.87
N ARG A 77 16.04 -12.44 9.95
CA ARG A 77 17.26 -12.08 9.18
C ARG A 77 17.85 -10.74 9.55
N GLN A 78 17.36 -10.09 10.62
CA GLN A 78 17.80 -8.77 11.07
C GLN A 78 17.88 -7.74 9.94
N MET A 79 16.84 -7.69 9.09
CA MET A 79 16.86 -6.89 7.86
C MET A 79 16.92 -5.38 8.14
N THR A 80 17.70 -4.68 7.32
CA THR A 80 17.69 -3.22 7.24
C THR A 80 16.41 -2.70 6.57
N GLU A 81 16.15 -1.39 6.67
CA GLU A 81 14.99 -0.78 6.01
C GLU A 81 15.02 -0.97 4.48
N GLY A 82 16.19 -0.87 3.85
CA GLY A 82 16.34 -1.10 2.41
C GLY A 82 16.02 -2.54 2.00
N GLU A 83 16.43 -3.52 2.82
CA GLU A 83 16.10 -4.93 2.60
C GLU A 83 14.62 -5.22 2.83
N LEU A 84 14.00 -4.58 3.82
CA LEU A 84 12.55 -4.64 4.05
C LEU A 84 11.77 -4.05 2.87
N LYS A 85 12.19 -2.92 2.29
CA LYS A 85 11.58 -2.35 1.08
C LYS A 85 11.64 -3.32 -0.09
N ARG A 86 12.81 -3.95 -0.32
CA ARG A 86 12.97 -4.99 -1.35
C ARG A 86 12.12 -6.23 -1.07
N LEU A 87 11.92 -6.59 0.21
CA LEU A 87 11.03 -7.69 0.59
C LEU A 87 9.57 -7.34 0.32
N ALA A 88 9.13 -6.12 0.66
CA ALA A 88 7.80 -5.62 0.38
C ALA A 88 7.49 -5.66 -1.12
N GLU A 89 8.42 -5.19 -1.96
CA GLU A 89 8.32 -5.27 -3.42
C GLU A 89 8.16 -6.71 -3.91
N ARG A 90 9.02 -7.63 -3.46
CA ARG A 90 8.91 -9.05 -3.85
C ARG A 90 7.58 -9.66 -3.44
N GLN A 91 7.09 -9.35 -2.24
CA GLN A 91 5.81 -9.89 -1.76
C GLN A 91 4.62 -9.29 -2.51
N LEU A 92 4.68 -8.00 -2.83
CA LEU A 92 3.66 -7.34 -3.64
C LEU A 92 3.58 -7.96 -5.05
N THR A 93 4.72 -8.18 -5.70
CA THR A 93 4.79 -8.86 -7.00
C THR A 93 4.31 -10.30 -6.92
N LYS A 94 4.64 -11.03 -5.85
CA LYS A 94 4.16 -12.40 -5.61
C LYS A 94 2.64 -12.44 -5.53
N TRP A 95 2.04 -11.57 -4.71
CA TRP A 95 0.59 -11.51 -4.55
C TRP A 95 -0.12 -10.99 -5.80
N ALA A 96 0.49 -10.06 -6.54
CA ALA A 96 -0.02 -9.60 -7.82
C ALA A 96 -0.16 -10.77 -8.79
N LYS A 97 0.90 -11.58 -8.92
CA LYS A 97 0.89 -12.79 -9.74
C LYS A 97 -0.13 -13.83 -9.25
N HIS A 98 -0.25 -14.01 -7.94
CA HIS A 98 -1.24 -14.92 -7.33
C HIS A 98 -2.66 -14.57 -7.78
N VAL A 99 -3.02 -13.28 -7.73
CA VAL A 99 -4.34 -12.79 -8.17
C VAL A 99 -4.48 -12.82 -9.69
N SER A 100 -3.44 -12.47 -10.45
CA SER A 100 -3.45 -12.60 -11.91
C SER A 100 -3.67 -14.05 -12.38
N ASN A 101 -3.31 -15.04 -11.57
CA ASN A 101 -3.58 -16.46 -11.83
C ASN A 101 -5.01 -16.89 -11.44
N GLY A 102 -5.89 -15.95 -11.05
CA GLY A 102 -7.27 -16.21 -10.67
C GLY A 102 -7.46 -16.69 -9.23
N LEU A 103 -6.42 -16.65 -8.40
CA LEU A 103 -6.51 -17.04 -6.98
C LEU A 103 -6.91 -15.82 -6.14
N SER A 104 -7.78 -16.02 -5.14
CA SER A 104 -8.17 -14.96 -4.22
C SER A 104 -7.13 -14.75 -3.10
N VAL A 105 -7.15 -13.56 -2.52
CA VAL A 105 -6.45 -13.29 -1.26
C VAL A 105 -7.30 -13.87 -0.12
N PRO A 106 -6.75 -14.75 0.73
CA PRO A 106 -7.47 -15.28 1.88
C PRO A 106 -7.86 -14.18 2.87
N PRO A 107 -9.02 -14.30 3.53
CA PRO A 107 -9.42 -13.37 4.59
C PRO A 107 -8.50 -13.46 5.82
#